data_AF-A0A3C0MC22-F1
#
_entry.id   AF-A0A3C0MC22-F1
#
_cell.length_a   1.000
_cell.length_b   1.000
_cell.length_c   1.000
_cell.angle_alpha   90.00
_cell.angle_beta   90.00
_cell.angle_gamma   90.00
#
_symmetry.space_group_name_H-M   'P 1'
#
loop_
_entity.id
_entity.type
_entity.pdbx_description
1 polymer ?
#
loop_
_entity_poly.entity_id
_entity_poly.type
_entity_poly.pdbx_seq_one_letter_code
_entity_poly.pdbx_strand_id
1 'polypeptide(L)' 'TCHVYVDPAWADKLVPPTEEEIDMLDQAFDVNERSRLSCQILMRDDLDGLQITLAPEGI' A
#
# COMPACT_ATOMS: atom_id res chain seq x y z
N THR A 1 -9.99 -5.05 5.54
CA THR A 1 -9.07 -5.63 4.51
C THR A 1 -7.64 -5.19 4.82
N CYS A 2 -6.62 -5.39 3.96
CA CYS A 2 -5.23 -4.89 4.18
C CYS A 2 -4.84 -3.68 3.30
N HIS A 3 -5.80 -3.10 2.57
CA HIS A 3 -5.59 -1.99 1.66
C HIS A 3 -5.32 -0.68 2.41
N VAL A 4 -4.23 -0.01 2.04
CA VAL A 4 -3.75 1.24 2.65
C VAL A 4 -3.26 2.20 1.58
N TYR A 5 -3.17 3.48 1.92
CA TYR A 5 -2.47 4.49 1.14
C TYR A 5 -1.13 4.79 1.78
N VAL A 6 -0.05 4.64 1.01
CA VAL A 6 1.31 4.98 1.42
C VAL A 6 1.56 6.46 1.21
N ASP A 7 2.18 7.13 2.19
CA ASP A 7 2.60 8.52 2.03
C ASP A 7 3.65 8.63 0.89
N PRO A 8 3.50 9.57 -0.06
CA PRO A 8 4.41 9.69 -1.21
C PRO A 8 5.89 9.81 -0.85
N ALA A 9 6.23 10.36 0.32
CA ALA A 9 7.62 10.45 0.78
C ALA A 9 8.28 9.08 1.04
N TRP A 10 7.48 8.01 1.09
CA TRP A 10 7.92 6.64 1.36
C TRP A 10 7.83 5.72 0.16
N ALA A 11 7.14 6.11 -0.92
CA ALA A 11 6.89 5.23 -2.07
C ALA A 11 8.18 4.67 -2.68
N ASP A 12 9.20 5.51 -2.86
CA ASP A 12 10.50 5.13 -3.45
C ASP A 12 11.35 4.22 -2.54
N LYS A 13 11.01 4.12 -1.25
CA LYS A 13 11.69 3.23 -0.29
C LYS A 13 11.09 1.83 -0.25
N LEU A 14 9.87 1.67 -0.77
CA LEU A 14 9.20 0.38 -0.82
C LEU A 14 9.65 -0.41 -2.05
N VAL A 15 9.55 -1.72 -1.94
CA VAL A 15 9.61 -2.54 -3.16
C VAL A 15 8.38 -2.21 -4.02
N PRO A 16 8.51 -2.14 -5.35
CA PRO A 16 7.36 -1.99 -6.24
C PRO A 16 6.30 -3.07 -5.95
N PRO A 17 5.01 -2.76 -6.13
CA PRO A 17 3.97 -3.78 -6.00
C PRO A 17 4.19 -4.90 -7.02
N THR A 18 3.87 -6.13 -6.62
CA THR A 18 3.92 -7.29 -7.52
C THR A 18 2.73 -7.26 -8.49
N GLU A 19 2.79 -8.01 -9.59
CA GLU A 19 1.64 -8.17 -10.49
C GLU A 19 0.41 -8.70 -9.74
N GLU A 20 0.60 -9.70 -8.86
CA GLU A 20 -0.47 -10.23 -8.01
C GLU A 20 -1.06 -9.16 -7.06
N GLU A 21 -0.23 -8.27 -6.52
CA GLU A 21 -0.70 -7.16 -5.69
C GLU A 21 -1.55 -6.18 -6.51
N ILE A 22 -1.13 -5.86 -7.74
CA ILE A 22 -1.86 -4.98 -8.65
C ILE A 22 -3.20 -5.61 -9.04
N ASP A 23 -3.22 -6.88 -9.42
CA ASP A 23 -4.44 -7.61 -9.79
C ASP A 23 -5.46 -7.66 -8.64
N MET A 24 -4.98 -7.74 -7.39
CA MET A 24 -5.84 -7.65 -6.21
C MET A 24 -6.34 -6.22 -5.96
N LEU A 25 -5.48 -5.22 -6.13
CA LEU A 25 -5.85 -3.81 -5.99
C LEU A 25 -6.87 -3.39 -7.05
N ASP A 26 -6.82 -3.91 -8.28
CA ASP A 26 -7.82 -3.63 -9.33
C ASP A 26 -9.25 -3.99 -8.93
N GLN A 27 -9.42 -4.88 -7.95
CA GLN A 27 -10.70 -5.31 -7.41
C GLN A 27 -11.08 -4.58 -6.11
N ALA A 28 -10.19 -3.76 -5.56
CA ALA A 28 -10.40 -3.05 -4.31
C ALA A 28 -11.18 -1.74 -4.52
N PHE A 29 -11.80 -1.26 -3.44
CA PHE A 29 -12.56 0.00 -3.44
C PHE A 29 -11.61 1.20 -3.29
N ASP A 30 -11.90 2.29 -4.01
CA ASP A 30 -11.18 3.57 -3.91
C ASP A 30 -9.65 3.46 -4.11
N VAL A 31 -9.23 2.76 -5.17
CA VAL A 31 -7.83 2.57 -5.51
C VAL A 31 -7.27 3.82 -6.19
N ASN A 32 -6.08 4.26 -5.76
CA ASN A 32 -5.34 5.35 -6.37
C ASN A 32 -3.83 5.03 -6.41
N GLU A 33 -3.02 5.96 -6.90
CA GLU A 33 -1.57 5.80 -7.05
C GLU A 33 -0.80 5.51 -5.75
N ARG A 34 -1.40 5.79 -4.59
CA ARG A 34 -0.81 5.53 -3.27
C ARG A 34 -1.24 4.18 -2.70
N SER A 35 -2.16 3.47 -3.35
CA SER A 35 -2.67 2.18 -2.88
C SER A 35 -1.58 1.13 -2.81
N ARG A 36 -1.51 0.45 -1.66
CA ARG A 36 -0.73 -0.77 -1.43
C ARG A 36 -1.53 -1.75 -0.59
N LEU A 37 -1.18 -3.02 -0.67
CA LEU A 37 -1.59 -4.03 0.30
C LEU A 37 -0.54 -4.08 1.41
N SER A 38 -0.90 -3.63 2.60
CA SER A 38 0.03 -3.57 3.75
C SER A 38 0.66 -4.93 4.09
N CYS A 39 -0.02 -6.05 3.79
CA CYS A 39 0.52 -7.39 3.97
C CYS A 39 1.67 -7.75 3.01
N GLN A 40 1.85 -7.01 1.91
CA GLN A 40 2.93 -7.17 0.94
C GLN A 40 4.11 -6.22 1.22
N ILE A 41 3.99 -5.33 2.19
CA ILE A 41 5.08 -4.42 2.58
C ILE A 41 6.06 -5.18 3.49
N LEU A 42 7.26 -5.43 2.96
CA LEU A 42 8.35 -6.05 3.70
C LEU A 42 9.00 -5.03 4.65
N MET A 43 8.76 -5.19 5.95
CA MET A 43 9.30 -4.30 6.98
C MET A 43 10.81 -4.45 7.13
N ARG A 44 11.49 -3.31 7.27
CA ARG A 44 12.95 -3.16 7.37
C ARG A 44 13.27 -1.93 8.23
N ASP A 45 14.47 -1.86 8.78
CA ASP A 45 14.89 -0.77 9.68
C ASP A 45 14.85 0.61 9.01
N ASP A 46 15.03 0.69 7.69
CA ASP A 46 14.96 1.92 6.89
C ASP A 46 13.53 2.48 6.71
N LEU A 47 12.53 1.74 7.19
CA LEU A 47 11.11 2.12 7.21
C LEU A 47 10.65 2.63 8.58
N ASP A 48 11.55 2.85 9.53
CA ASP A 48 11.18 3.47 10.82
C ASP A 48 10.57 4.87 10.60
N GLY A 49 9.33 5.05 11.05
CA GLY A 49 8.52 6.24 10.78
C GLY A 49 7.63 6.18 9.53
N LEU A 50 7.51 5.04 8.86
CA LEU A 50 6.61 4.83 7.71
C LEU A 50 5.20 5.33 8.04
N GLN A 51 4.70 6.25 7.21
CA GLN A 51 3.35 6.80 7.32
C GLN A 51 2.43 6.18 6.28
N ILE A 52 1.32 5.62 6.76
CA ILE A 52 0.24 5.06 5.94
C ILE A 52 -1.11 5.56 6.45
N THR A 53 -2.10 5.56 5.57
CA THR A 53 -3.51 5.83 5.91
C THR A 53 -4.33 4.61 5.54
N LEU A 54 -5.28 4.21 6.40
CA LEU A 54 -6.20 3.13 6.05
C LEU A 54 -7.07 3.57 4.87
N ALA A 55 -7.17 2.73 3.84
CA ALA A 55 -8.11 2.97 2.76
C ALA A 55 -9.55 2.87 3.30
N PRO A 56 -10.49 3.65 2.77
CA PRO A 56 -11.89 3.55 3.17
C PRO A 56 -12.40 2.14 2.85
N GLU A 57 -13.10 1.54 3.80
CA GLU A 57 -13.81 0.29 3.52
C GLU A 57 -15.10 0.65 2.77
N GLY A 58 -15.31 0.01 1.62
CA GLY A 58 -16.59 0.12 0.89
C GLY A 58 -17.73 -0.37 1.79
N ILE A 59 -18.82 0.40 1.83
CA ILE A 59 -20.06 0.03 2.54
C ILE A 59 -20.69 -1.21 1.90
#